data_AF-A0A953RI22-F1
#
_entry.id   AF-A0A953RI22-F1
#
_cell.length_a   1.000
_cell.length_b   1.000
_cell.length_c   1.000
_cell.angle_alpha   90.00
_cell.angle_beta   90.00
_cell.angle_gamma   90.00
#
_symmetry.space_group_name_H-M   'P 1'
#
loop_
_entity.id
_entity.type
_entity.pdbx_description
1 polymer ?
#
loop_
_entity_poly.entity_id
_entity_poly.type
_entity_poly.pdbx_seq_one_letter_code
_entity_poly.pdbx_strand_id
1 'polypeptide(L)' 'MKKPEIAKRIAMRSGVSEAEAADQLDRMVQQILLNLRKGKETTLPGLGRFTHGPDGKVAFEPERGKRRG' A
#
# COMPACT_ATOMS: atom_id res chain seq x y z
N MET A 1 -6.25 3.07 -10.49
CA MET A 1 -7.08 3.51 -9.34
C MET A 1 -6.47 4.76 -8.75
N LYS A 2 -7.29 5.76 -8.36
CA LYS A 2 -6.79 7.01 -7.77
C LYS A 2 -6.94 6.96 -6.24
N LYS A 3 -6.01 7.59 -5.51
CA LYS A 3 -6.04 7.73 -4.03
C LYS A 3 -7.44 8.08 -3.44
N PRO A 4 -8.22 9.03 -3.99
CA PRO A 4 -9.53 9.38 -3.42
C PRO A 4 -10.55 8.24 -3.44
N GLU A 5 -10.54 7.36 -4.44
CA GLU A 5 -11.49 6.23 -4.49
C GLU A 5 -11.21 5.19 -3.40
N ILE A 6 -9.94 5.02 -3.03
CA ILE A 6 -9.52 4.12 -1.96
C ILE A 6 -9.93 4.69 -0.61
N ALA A 7 -9.70 5.98 -0.37
CA ALA A 7 -10.16 6.67 0.83
C ALA A 7 -11.67 6.56 1.02
N LYS A 8 -12.44 6.80 -0.05
CA LYS A 8 -13.91 6.66 -0.03
C LYS A 8 -14.36 5.24 0.32
N ARG A 9 -13.68 4.21 -0.21
CA ARG A 9 -13.95 2.81 0.14
C ARG A 9 -13.63 2.46 1.60
N ILE A 10 -12.56 3.04 2.15
CA ILE A 10 -12.20 2.86 3.57
C ILE A 10 -13.26 3.51 4.45
N ALA A 11 -13.63 4.77 4.16
CA ALA A 11 -14.69 5.48 4.88
C ALA A 11 -16.00 4.68 4.93
N MET A 12 -16.43 4.15 3.78
CA MET A 12 -17.66 3.34 3.69
C MET A 12 -17.61 2.02 4.47
N ARG A 13 -16.45 1.37 4.58
CA ARG A 13 -16.30 0.08 5.28
C ARG A 13 -16.06 0.22 6.78
N SER A 14 -15.40 1.30 7.18
CA SER A 14 -14.96 1.53 8.55
C SER A 14 -15.88 2.47 9.33
N GLY A 15 -16.83 3.14 8.66
CA GLY A 15 -17.73 4.11 9.28
C GLY A 15 -17.05 5.42 9.71
N VAL A 16 -15.83 5.67 9.21
CA VAL A 16 -15.05 6.89 9.48
C VAL A 16 -15.32 7.94 8.40
N SER A 17 -14.99 9.21 8.68
CA SER A 17 -15.13 10.27 7.68
C SER A 17 -14.17 10.08 6.50
N GLU A 18 -14.51 10.64 5.34
CA GLU A 18 -13.65 10.58 4.15
C GLU A 18 -12.28 11.25 4.37
N ALA A 19 -12.25 12.33 5.17
CA ALA A 19 -11.02 13.01 5.55
C ALA A 19 -10.12 12.11 6.42
N GLU A 20 -10.69 11.46 7.44
CA GLU A 20 -9.94 10.52 8.29
C GLU A 20 -9.43 9.31 7.49
N ALA A 21 -10.24 8.81 6.57
CA ALA A 21 -9.84 7.71 5.68
C ALA A 21 -8.71 8.14 4.74
N ALA A 22 -8.73 9.38 4.23
CA ALA A 22 -7.66 9.93 3.41
C ALA A 22 -6.36 10.08 4.21
N ASP A 23 -6.45 10.61 5.43
CA ASP A 23 -5.30 10.75 6.34
C ASP A 23 -4.71 9.40 6.72
N GLN A 24 -5.56 8.42 7.00
CA GLN A 24 -5.13 7.06 7.32
C GLN A 24 -4.41 6.42 6.13
N LEU A 25 -4.98 6.57 4.92
CA LEU A 25 -4.35 6.07 3.70
C LEU A 25 -3.00 6.75 3.45
N ASP A 26 -2.91 8.06 3.64
CA ASP A 26 -1.65 8.77 3.39
C ASP A 26 -0.56 8.40 4.41
N ARG A 27 -0.92 8.26 5.69
CA ARG A 27 0.00 7.76 6.72
C ARG A 27 0.54 6.36 6.39
N MET A 28 -0.33 5.46 5.95
CA MET A 28 0.10 4.11 5.54
C MET A 28 1.08 4.15 4.35
N VAL A 29 0.78 4.95 3.33
CA VAL A 29 1.66 5.10 2.16
C VAL A 29 3.01 5.71 2.56
N GLN A 30 3.02 6.77 3.37
CA GLN A 30 4.23 7.40 3.89
C GLN A 30 5.09 6.40 4.67
N GLN A 31 4.48 5.58 5.54
CA GLN A 31 5.21 4.60 6.33
C GLN A 31 5.85 3.50 5.47
N ILE A 32 5.15 3.06 4.41
CA ILE A 32 5.67 2.13 3.41
C ILE A 32 6.86 2.75 2.69
N LEU A 33 6.75 3.99 2.20
CA LEU A 33 7.86 4.70 1.54
C LEU A 33 9.06 4.89 2.46
N LEU A 34 8.83 5.21 3.74
CA LEU A 34 9.89 5.34 4.74
C LEU A 34 10.61 4.01 5.00
N ASN A 35 9.87 2.90 5.08
CA ASN A 35 10.45 1.58 5.26
C ASN A 35 11.30 1.16 4.05
N LEU A 36 10.81 1.42 2.83
CA LEU A 36 11.56 1.19 1.60
C LEU A 36 12.85 2.01 1.52
N ARG A 37 12.80 3.29 1.90
CA ARG A 37 14.01 4.13 1.98
C ARG A 37 15.02 3.61 2.99
N LYS A 38 14.58 2.91 4.03
CA LYS A 38 15.43 2.31 5.06
C LYS A 38 15.96 0.93 4.67
N GLY A 39 15.71 0.44 3.47
CA GLY A 39 16.16 -0.89 3.06
C GLY A 39 15.30 -2.02 3.63
N LYS A 40 14.13 -1.72 4.20
CA LYS A 40 13.26 -2.73 4.81
C LYS A 40 12.30 -3.30 3.79
N GLU A 41 12.20 -4.63 3.77
CA GLU A 41 11.15 -5.32 3.06
C GLU A 41 9.79 -4.88 3.61
N THR A 42 8.87 -4.51 2.73
CA THR A 42 7.54 -4.04 3.14
C THR A 42 6.47 -4.67 2.27
N THR A 43 5.43 -5.20 2.91
CA THR A 43 4.29 -5.82 2.22
C THR A 43 3.17 -4.78 2.08
N LEU A 44 2.64 -4.65 0.86
CA LEU A 44 1.39 -3.96 0.56
C LEU A 44 0.26 -5.00 0.48
N PRO A 45 -0.61 -5.08 1.49
CA PRO A 45 -1.70 -6.05 1.50
C PRO A 45 -2.57 -5.95 0.24
N GLY A 46 -2.77 -7.08 -0.45
CA GLY A 46 -3.60 -7.17 -1.65
C GLY A 46 -2.99 -6.58 -2.92
N LEU A 47 -1.74 -6.11 -2.88
CA LEU A 47 -1.02 -5.61 -4.05
C LEU A 47 0.30 -6.36 -4.27
N GLY A 48 1.03 -6.72 -3.22
CA GLY A 48 2.34 -7.34 -3.34
C GLY A 48 3.31 -6.99 -2.23
N ARG A 49 4.58 -7.36 -2.41
CA ARG A 49 5.66 -7.03 -1.49
C ARG A 49 6.77 -6.33 -2.24
N PHE A 50 7.39 -5.37 -1.58
CA PHE A 50 8.63 -4.80 -2.05
C PHE A 50 9.82 -5.48 -1.38
N THR A 51 10.80 -5.84 -2.19
CA THR A 51 12.05 -6.48 -1.77
C THR A 51 13.24 -5.64 -2.22
N HIS A 52 14.32 -5.69 -1.45
CA HIS A 52 15.59 -5.09 -1.87
C HIS A 52 16.44 -6.16 -2.52
N GLY A 53 16.80 -5.95 -3.79
CA GLY A 53 17.74 -6.80 -4.50
C GLY A 53 19.16 -6.65 -3.94
N PRO A 54 20.03 -7.65 -4.17
CA PRO A 54 21.45 -7.58 -3.79
C PRO A 54 22.21 -6.44 -4.49
N ASP A 55 21.63 -5.83 -5.53
CA ASP A 55 22.12 -4.65 -6.24
C ASP A 55 21.62 -3.31 -5.63
N GLY A 56 20.93 -3.37 -4.47
CA GLY A 56 20.39 -2.20 -3.78
C GLY A 56 19.11 -1.63 -4.41
N LYS A 57 18.60 -2.23 -5.48
CA LYS A 57 17.37 -1.78 -6.14
C LYS A 57 16.14 -2.31 -5.42
N VAL A 58 15.10 -1.48 -5.39
CA VAL A 58 13.77 -1.89 -4.91
C VAL A 58 13.07 -2.62 -6.04
N ALA A 59 12.72 -3.89 -5.82
CA ALA A 59 11.86 -4.67 -6.68
C ALA A 59 10.46 -4.74 -6.08
N PHE A 60 9.42 -4.67 -6.91
CA PHE A 60 8.05 -4.90 -6.50
C PHE A 60 7.58 -6.26 -7.03
N GLU A 61 7.30 -7.17 -6.12
CA GLU A 61 6.70 -8.46 -6.39
C GLU A 61 5.18 -8.34 -6.21
N PRO A 62 4.40 -8.21 -7.28
CA PRO A 62 2.96 -8.16 -7.16
C PRO A 62 2.43 -9.46 -6.57
N GLU A 63 1.49 -9.35 -5.63
CA GLU A 63 0.77 -10.51 -5.12
C GLU A 63 -0.01 -11.04 -6.32
N ARG A 64 0.36 -12.25 -6.80
CA ARG A 64 -0.40 -12.92 -7.85
C ARG A 64 -1.78 -13.24 -7.29
N GLY A 65 -2.71 -12.29 -7.43
CA GLY A 65 -4.12 -12.55 -7.23
C GLY A 65 -4.46 -13.73 -8.13
N LYS A 66 -4.96 -14.83 -7.54
CA LYS A 66 -5.70 -15.83 -8.30
C LYS A 66 -6.65 -15.06 -9.22
N ARG A 67 -6.36 -15.06 -10.54
CA ARG A 67 -7.36 -14.76 -11.54
C ARG A 67 -8.50 -15.74 -11.25
N ARG A 68 -9.54 -15.27 -10.59
CA ARG A 68 -10.82 -15.98 -10.55
C ARG A 68 -11.31 -15.97 -12.00
N GLY A 69 -11.08 -17.08 -12.69
CA GLY A 69 -11.86 -17.46 -13.86
C GLY A 69 -13.27 -17.82 -13.44
#